data_AF-A0A7W5A148-F1
#
_entry.id   AF-A0A7W5A148-F1
#
_cell.length_a   1.000
_cell.length_b   1.000
_cell.length_c   1.000
_cell.angle_alpha   90.00
_cell.angle_beta   90.00
_cell.angle_gamma   90.00
#
_symmetry.space_group_name_H-M   'P 1'
#
loop_
_entity.id
_entity.type
_entity.pdbx_description
1 polymer ?
#
loop_
_entity_poly.entity_id
_entity_poly.type
_entity_poly.pdbx_seq_one_letter_code
_entity_poly.pdbx_strand_id
1 'polypeptide(L)'
;MAVDGSLVGRAFPPTRPYRVTDEKVREFAAATGVDWESGDRVPATFPIVLAFDAMNAFLDDVEVELSRIVHGEQKFSYVRPIAPGDVLVATLSVASLRQIGGNDIIGTVSEITDEAGAVVCTTSATLVHRAAEVA
;
A
#
# COMPACT_ATOMS: atom_id res chain seq x y z
N MET A 1 -12.37 7.67 17.53
CA MET A 1 -11.67 6.98 18.64
C MET A 1 -10.20 6.87 18.28
N ALA A 2 -9.31 6.77 19.27
CA ALA A 2 -7.91 6.43 19.02
C ALA A 2 -7.80 5.02 18.43
N VAL A 3 -6.85 4.81 17.52
CA VAL A 3 -6.57 3.48 16.97
C VAL A 3 -5.92 2.60 18.05
N ASP A 4 -6.32 1.32 18.12
CA ASP A 4 -5.80 0.37 19.09
C ASP A 4 -4.30 0.09 18.89
N GLY A 5 -3.51 0.33 19.94
CA GLY A 5 -2.06 0.09 19.93
C GLY A 5 -1.68 -1.39 19.83
N SER A 6 -2.60 -2.33 20.10
CA SER A 6 -2.35 -3.76 19.96
C SER A 6 -2.13 -4.21 18.51
N LEU A 7 -2.43 -3.34 17.54
CA LEU A 7 -2.24 -3.62 16.11
C LEU A 7 -0.76 -3.71 15.71
N VAL A 8 0.17 -3.14 16.47
CA VAL A 8 1.61 -3.19 16.12
C VAL A 8 2.11 -4.63 16.05
N GLY A 9 2.69 -5.00 14.91
CA GLY A 9 3.15 -6.36 14.60
C GLY A 9 2.08 -7.27 14.00
N ARG A 10 0.81 -6.86 13.96
CA ARG A 10 -0.26 -7.62 13.31
C ARG A 10 -0.11 -7.55 11.79
N ALA A 11 -0.22 -8.71 11.14
CA ALA A 11 -0.40 -8.83 9.69
C ALA A 11 -1.88 -9.01 9.36
N PHE A 12 -2.27 -8.49 8.20
CA PHE A 12 -3.63 -8.55 7.66
C PHE A 12 -3.70 -9.56 6.51
N PRO A 13 -4.89 -10.09 6.19
CA PRO A 13 -5.02 -11.03 5.09
C PRO A 13 -4.42 -10.49 3.78
N PRO A 14 -3.81 -11.35 2.96
CA PRO A 14 -3.27 -10.93 1.67
C PRO A 14 -4.35 -10.41 0.74
N THR A 15 -3.99 -9.50 -0.16
CA THR A 15 -4.87 -9.06 -1.25
C THR A 15 -5.22 -10.24 -2.15
N ARG A 16 -6.26 -10.08 -2.97
CA ARG A 16 -6.49 -11.01 -4.08
C ARG A 16 -5.29 -10.95 -5.04
N PRO A 17 -4.91 -12.08 -5.68
CA PRO A 17 -3.88 -12.08 -6.70
C PRO A 17 -4.19 -11.07 -7.82
N TYR A 18 -3.21 -10.23 -8.11
CA TYR A 18 -3.31 -9.14 -9.06
C TYR A 18 -2.43 -9.44 -10.28
N ARG A 19 -3.04 -9.66 -11.44
CA ARG A 19 -2.31 -9.84 -12.70
C ARG A 19 -1.94 -8.48 -13.27
N VAL A 20 -0.64 -8.22 -13.40
CA VAL A 20 -0.11 -7.03 -14.07
C VAL A 20 -0.28 -7.19 -15.57
N THR A 21 -0.98 -6.25 -16.22
CA THR A 21 -1.21 -6.24 -17.66
C THR A 21 -0.65 -4.97 -18.29
N ASP A 22 -0.27 -5.04 -19.57
CA ASP A 22 0.15 -3.84 -20.32
C ASP A 22 -0.92 -2.75 -20.29
N GLU A 23 -2.19 -3.12 -20.38
CA GLU A 23 -3.32 -2.19 -20.32
C GLU A 23 -3.33 -1.40 -19.00
N LYS A 24 -3.19 -2.08 -17.85
CA LYS A 24 -3.16 -1.38 -16.57
C LYS A 24 -1.91 -0.54 -16.41
N VAL A 25 -0.75 -1.05 -16.83
CA VAL A 25 0.49 -0.28 -16.74
C VAL A 25 0.37 1.02 -17.57
N ARG A 26 -0.20 0.94 -18.77
CA ARG A 26 -0.50 2.13 -19.59
C ARG A 26 -1.46 3.09 -18.91
N GLU A 27 -2.55 2.59 -18.33
CA GLU A 27 -3.52 3.41 -17.59
C GLU A 27 -2.85 4.15 -16.41
N PHE A 28 -2.04 3.44 -15.63
CA PHE A 28 -1.29 4.02 -14.51
C PHE A 28 -0.25 5.04 -14.98
N ALA A 29 0.51 4.72 -16.03
CA ALA A 29 1.51 5.61 -16.60
C ALA A 29 0.86 6.92 -17.08
N ALA A 30 -0.24 6.83 -17.84
CA ALA A 30 -0.99 7.99 -18.30
C ALA A 30 -1.51 8.83 -17.13
N ALA A 31 -2.07 8.20 -16.10
CA ALA A 31 -2.55 8.88 -14.89
C ALA A 31 -1.46 9.59 -14.09
N THR A 32 -0.21 9.15 -14.24
CA THR A 32 0.97 9.73 -13.56
C THR A 32 1.82 10.61 -14.47
N GLY A 33 1.37 10.89 -15.69
CA GLY A 33 2.06 11.76 -16.65
C GLY A 33 3.28 11.12 -17.33
N VAL A 34 3.35 9.78 -17.35
CA VAL A 34 4.38 9.01 -18.04
C VAL A 34 3.81 8.48 -19.35
N ASP A 35 4.49 8.76 -20.47
CA ASP A 35 4.23 8.08 -21.73
C ASP A 35 4.89 6.69 -21.68
N TRP A 36 4.12 5.64 -21.93
CA TRP A 36 4.56 4.25 -21.73
C TRP A 36 3.99 3.35 -22.84
N GLU A 37 4.86 2.54 -23.43
CA GLU A 37 4.49 1.51 -24.39
C GLU A 37 4.85 0.10 -23.91
N SER A 38 4.22 -0.92 -24.51
CA SER A 38 4.52 -2.31 -24.16
C SER A 38 5.98 -2.64 -24.44
N GLY A 39 6.66 -3.19 -23.44
CA GLY A 39 8.11 -3.45 -23.46
C GLY A 39 8.92 -2.40 -22.68
N ASP A 40 8.35 -1.24 -22.37
CA ASP A 40 8.98 -0.28 -21.47
C ASP A 40 8.93 -0.76 -20.02
N ARG A 41 9.83 -0.22 -19.19
CA ARG A 41 9.84 -0.52 -17.76
C ARG A 41 8.56 -0.01 -17.11
N VAL A 42 7.92 -0.88 -16.32
CA VAL A 42 6.78 -0.51 -15.48
C VAL A 42 7.18 0.63 -14.53
N PRO A 43 6.35 1.69 -14.36
CA PRO A 43 6.65 2.79 -13.45
C PRO A 43 6.98 2.29 -12.04
N ALA A 44 8.03 2.88 -11.43
CA ALA A 44 8.55 2.47 -10.12
C ALA A 44 7.58 2.72 -8.94
N THR A 45 6.45 3.38 -9.19
CA THR A 45 5.38 3.60 -8.20
C THR A 45 4.17 2.71 -8.46
N PHE A 46 4.14 1.90 -9.52
CA PHE A 46 3.05 0.96 -9.82
C PHE A 46 2.67 0.01 -8.66
N PRO A 47 3.59 -0.48 -7.79
CA PRO A 47 3.20 -1.34 -6.68
C PRO A 47 2.20 -0.69 -5.71
N ILE A 48 2.02 0.65 -5.76
CA ILE A 48 0.99 1.34 -5.00
C ILE A 48 -0.42 0.81 -5.30
N VAL A 49 -0.67 0.26 -6.49
CA VAL A 49 -1.96 -0.33 -6.85
C VAL A 49 -2.34 -1.47 -5.89
N LEU A 50 -1.39 -2.35 -5.56
CA LEU A 50 -1.62 -3.43 -4.61
C LEU A 50 -1.53 -2.96 -3.16
N ALA A 51 -0.56 -2.11 -2.84
CA ALA A 51 -0.38 -1.61 -1.48
C ALA A 51 -1.58 -0.78 -1.01
N PHE A 52 -2.23 -0.04 -1.92
CA PHE A 52 -3.45 0.70 -1.63
C PHE A 52 -4.66 -0.23 -1.42
N ASP A 53 -4.78 -1.33 -2.16
CA ASP A 53 -5.82 -2.34 -1.91
C ASP A 53 -5.65 -2.96 -0.51
N ALA A 54 -4.42 -3.36 -0.16
CA ALA A 54 -4.10 -3.86 1.18
C ALA A 54 -4.37 -2.82 2.28
N MET A 55 -4.08 -1.54 2.02
CA MET A 55 -4.36 -0.44 2.94
C MET A 55 -5.87 -0.25 3.15
N ASN A 56 -6.69 -0.30 2.10
CA ASN A 56 -8.15 -0.16 2.25
C ASN A 56 -8.74 -1.34 3.04
N ALA A 57 -8.29 -2.57 2.78
CA ALA A 57 -8.71 -3.74 3.56
C ALA A 57 -8.28 -3.63 5.04
N PHE A 58 -7.08 -3.11 5.30
CA PHE A 58 -6.63 -2.80 6.66
C PHE A 58 -7.55 -1.79 7.35
N LEU A 59 -7.84 -0.66 6.69
CA LEU A 59 -8.67 0.41 7.24
C LEU A 59 -10.10 -0.07 7.53
N ASP A 60 -10.66 -0.91 6.67
CA ASP A 60 -11.97 -1.55 6.86
C ASP A 60 -11.98 -2.48 8.09
N ASP A 61 -10.96 -3.36 8.23
CA ASP A 61 -10.84 -4.27 9.38
C ASP A 61 -10.75 -3.54 10.73
N VAL A 62 -10.12 -2.36 10.74
CA VAL A 62 -9.95 -1.56 11.97
C VAL A 62 -10.98 -0.42 12.10
N GLU A 63 -11.99 -0.40 11.24
CA GLU A 63 -13.08 0.59 11.23
C GLU A 63 -12.60 2.06 11.20
N VAL A 64 -11.55 2.34 10.41
CA VAL A 64 -10.99 3.67 10.22
C VAL A 64 -11.41 4.24 8.87
N GLU A 65 -12.18 5.33 8.91
CA GLU A 65 -12.64 6.06 7.73
C GLU A 65 -11.49 6.64 6.90
N LEU A 66 -11.42 6.28 5.61
CA LEU A 66 -10.41 6.79 4.68
C LEU A 66 -10.39 8.33 4.58
N SER A 67 -11.55 8.98 4.71
CA SER A 67 -11.69 10.45 4.70
C SER A 67 -10.94 11.16 5.83
N ARG A 68 -10.56 10.42 6.88
CA ARG A 68 -9.81 10.92 8.03
C ARG A 68 -8.33 10.58 7.95
N ILE A 69 -7.89 9.90 6.89
CA ILE A 69 -6.49 9.56 6.64
C ILE A 69 -5.83 10.62 5.75
N VAL A 70 -4.62 11.03 6.16
CA VAL A 70 -3.64 11.68 5.28
C VAL A 70 -2.47 10.73 5.09
N HIS A 71 -2.15 10.41 3.84
CA HIS A 71 -0.98 9.61 3.49
C HIS A 71 0.26 10.51 3.50
N GLY A 72 1.13 10.36 4.51
CA GLY A 72 2.26 11.25 4.75
C GLY A 72 3.55 10.88 4.04
N GLU A 73 3.93 9.60 4.04
CA GLU A 73 5.17 9.11 3.43
C GLU A 73 4.90 7.79 2.71
N GLN A 74 5.60 7.56 1.59
CA GLN A 74 5.62 6.30 0.86
C GLN A 74 7.04 5.95 0.43
N LYS A 75 7.46 4.70 0.61
CA LYS A 75 8.72 4.13 0.12
C LYS A 75 8.49 2.81 -0.61
N PHE A 76 9.32 2.54 -1.62
CA PHE A 76 9.38 1.27 -2.35
C PHE A 76 10.81 0.73 -2.32
N SER A 77 10.99 -0.55 -1.99
CA SER A 77 12.27 -1.25 -1.97
C SER A 77 12.16 -2.49 -2.85
N TYR A 78 12.75 -2.45 -4.04
CA TYR A 78 12.62 -3.50 -5.04
C TYR A 78 13.71 -4.57 -4.89
N VAL A 79 13.30 -5.85 -5.00
CA VAL A 79 14.19 -6.98 -5.22
C VAL A 79 14.41 -7.19 -6.73
N ARG A 80 13.34 -7.05 -7.52
CA ARG A 80 13.37 -7.04 -8.98
C ARG A 80 12.30 -6.09 -9.55
N PRO A 81 12.44 -5.60 -10.80
CA PRO A 81 11.36 -4.87 -11.46
C PRO A 81 10.09 -5.72 -11.58
N ILE A 82 8.92 -5.04 -11.51
CA ILE A 82 7.64 -5.61 -11.91
C ILE A 82 7.56 -5.59 -13.43
N ALA A 83 6.96 -6.62 -14.02
CA ALA A 83 6.72 -6.72 -15.46
C ALA A 83 5.25 -7.13 -15.75
N PRO A 84 4.69 -6.75 -16.91
CA PRO A 84 3.46 -7.36 -17.40
C PRO A 84 3.58 -8.89 -17.42
N GLY A 85 2.51 -9.56 -17.00
CA GLY A 85 2.49 -11.01 -16.82
C GLY A 85 2.73 -11.46 -15.37
N ASP A 86 3.37 -10.64 -14.53
CA ASP A 86 3.47 -10.90 -13.10
C ASP A 86 2.07 -11.05 -12.49
N VAL A 87 1.93 -11.99 -11.56
CA VAL A 87 0.76 -12.11 -10.69
C VAL A 87 1.26 -11.91 -9.27
N LEU A 88 0.78 -10.83 -8.66
CA LEU A 88 1.32 -10.31 -7.42
C LEU A 88 0.28 -10.31 -6.31
N VAL A 89 0.73 -10.48 -5.07
CA VAL A 89 -0.09 -10.38 -3.86
C VAL A 89 0.60 -9.44 -2.88
N ALA A 90 -0.15 -8.57 -2.20
CA ALA A 90 0.37 -7.74 -1.12
C ALA A 90 -0.12 -8.24 0.25
N THR A 91 0.76 -8.30 1.23
CA THR A 91 0.42 -8.56 2.64
C THR A 91 0.87 -7.38 3.48
N LEU A 92 -0.09 -6.68 4.11
CA LEU A 92 0.18 -5.52 4.96
C LEU A 92 0.36 -5.95 6.42
N SER A 93 1.32 -5.31 7.09
CA SER A 93 1.50 -5.35 8.54
C SER A 93 1.65 -3.94 9.11
N VAL A 94 1.27 -3.77 10.38
CA VAL A 94 1.48 -2.51 11.10
C VAL A 94 2.85 -2.56 11.77
N ALA A 95 3.79 -1.77 11.29
CA ALA A 95 5.15 -1.70 11.81
C ALA A 95 5.26 -0.79 13.05
N SER A 96 4.43 0.25 13.13
CA SER A 96 4.43 1.16 14.28
C SER A 96 3.11 1.88 14.43
N LEU A 97 2.81 2.29 15.67
CA LEU A 97 1.70 3.17 15.99
C LEU A 97 2.15 4.11 17.10
N ARG A 98 1.91 5.41 16.92
CA ARG A 98 2.13 6.42 17.96
C ARG A 98 1.08 7.51 17.88
N GLN A 99 0.85 8.20 18.99
CA GLN A 99 -0.10 9.30 19.06
C GLN A 99 0.62 10.63 19.26
N ILE A 100 0.31 11.62 18.43
CA ILE A 100 0.92 12.96 18.50
C ILE A 100 -0.18 14.00 18.28
N GLY A 101 -0.36 14.90 19.25
CA GLY A 101 -1.30 16.02 19.13
C GLY A 101 -2.75 15.58 18.86
N GLY A 102 -3.17 14.42 19.40
CA GLY A 102 -4.50 13.86 19.18
C GLY A 102 -4.66 13.01 17.90
N ASN A 103 -3.67 13.01 17.00
CA ASN A 103 -3.68 12.19 15.79
C ASN A 103 -2.98 10.85 16.05
N ASP A 104 -3.45 9.79 15.38
CA ASP A 104 -2.73 8.53 15.31
C ASP A 104 -1.82 8.52 14.08
N ILE A 105 -0.55 8.19 14.27
CA ILE A 105 0.45 8.03 13.22
C ILE A 105 0.76 6.53 13.12
N ILE A 106 0.36 5.94 12.00
CA ILE A 106 0.43 4.50 11.74
C ILE A 106 1.48 4.28 10.67
N GLY A 107 2.53 3.53 10.99
CA GLY A 107 3.49 3.04 10.02
C GLY A 107 3.11 1.65 9.55
N THR A 108 2.93 1.47 8.25
CA THR A 108 2.62 0.17 7.65
C THR A 108 3.74 -0.31 6.75
N VAL A 109 3.87 -1.64 6.61
CA VAL A 109 4.76 -2.29 5.66
C VAL A 109 3.92 -3.29 4.88
N SER A 110 4.02 -3.26 3.55
CA SER A 110 3.42 -4.29 2.69
C SER A 110 4.50 -5.03 1.92
N GLU A 111 4.57 -6.35 2.10
CA GLU A 111 5.38 -7.23 1.26
C GLU A 111 4.59 -7.63 0.04
N ILE A 112 5.17 -7.44 -1.15
CA ILE A 112 4.57 -7.83 -2.43
C ILE A 112 5.34 -9.02 -2.97
N THR A 113 4.66 -10.15 -3.13
CA THR A 113 5.22 -11.41 -3.60
C THR A 113 4.62 -11.83 -4.94
N ASP A 114 5.37 -12.61 -5.72
CA ASP A 114 4.83 -13.27 -6.92
C ASP A 114 4.16 -14.62 -6.61
N GLU A 115 3.66 -15.31 -7.65
CA GLU A 115 3.00 -16.62 -7.54
C GLU A 115 3.86 -17.72 -6.92
N ALA A 116 5.19 -17.59 -6.96
CA ALA A 116 6.11 -18.54 -6.32
C ALA A 116 6.34 -18.18 -4.83
N GLY A 117 5.76 -17.10 -4.33
CA GLY A 117 5.96 -16.57 -2.99
C GLY A 117 7.27 -15.79 -2.83
N ALA A 118 7.98 -15.48 -3.92
CA ALA A 118 9.21 -14.70 -3.85
C ALA A 118 8.89 -13.21 -3.69
N VAL A 119 9.58 -12.52 -2.79
CA VAL A 119 9.42 -11.07 -2.61
C VAL A 119 9.91 -10.32 -3.84
N VAL A 120 9.04 -9.50 -4.42
CA VAL A 120 9.32 -8.64 -5.57
C VAL A 120 9.63 -7.22 -5.12
N CYS A 121 8.84 -6.69 -4.19
CA CYS A 121 8.98 -5.34 -3.65
C CYS A 121 8.42 -5.29 -2.22
N THR A 122 9.11 -4.56 -1.34
CA THR A 122 8.57 -4.19 -0.03
C THR A 122 8.25 -2.70 -0.05
N THR A 123 7.03 -2.36 0.37
CA THR A 123 6.57 -0.98 0.46
C THR A 123 6.35 -0.59 1.91
N SER A 124 6.55 0.67 2.26
CA SER A 124 6.17 1.19 3.57
C SER A 124 5.46 2.52 3.43
N ALA A 125 4.47 2.76 4.28
CA ALA A 125 3.70 3.98 4.31
C ALA A 125 3.58 4.54 5.72
N THR A 126 3.45 5.86 5.82
CA THR A 126 3.01 6.55 7.04
C THR A 126 1.62 7.12 6.81
N LEU A 127 0.66 6.68 7.60
CA LEU A 127 -0.72 7.16 7.60
C LEU A 127 -0.96 8.02 8.83
N VAL A 128 -1.58 9.18 8.64
CA VAL A 128 -2.01 10.06 9.73
C VAL A 128 -3.53 10.03 9.81
N HIS A 129 -4.06 9.38 10.85
CA HIS A 129 -5.47 9.41 11.18
C HIS A 129 -5.76 10.63 12.05
N ARG A 130 -6.50 11.59 11.48
CA ARG A 130 -6.81 12.86 12.14
C ARG A 130 -7.80 12.67 13.27
N ALA A 131 -7.60 13.34 14.41
CA ALA A 131 -8.61 13.42 15.47
C ALA A 131 -9.97 13.92 14.92
N ALA A 132 -11.07 13.54 15.57
CA ALA A 132 -12.35 14.19 15.29
C ALA A 132 -12.26 15.61 15.87
N GLU A 133 -12.67 16.62 15.11
CA GLU A 133 -12.81 17.97 15.67
C GLU A 133 -13.84 17.89 16.81
N VAL A 134 -13.44 18.33 18.00
CA VAL A 134 -14.37 18.51 19.11
C VAL A 134 -15.11 19.80 18.82
N ALA A 135 -16.41 19.68 18.50
CA ALA A 135 -17.31 20.82 18.33
C ALA A 135 -17.51 21.59 19.64
#